data_AF-A0A2S3V4E5-F1
#
_entry.id   AF-A0A2S3V4E5-F1
#
_cell.length_a   1.000
_cell.length_b   1.000
_cell.length_c   1.000
_cell.angle_alpha   90.00
_cell.angle_beta   90.00
_cell.angle_gamma   90.00
#
_symmetry.space_group_name_H-M   'P 1'
#
loop_
_entity.id
_entity.type
_entity.pdbx_description
1 polymer ?
#
loop_
_entity_poly.entity_id
_entity_poly.type
_entity_poly.pdbx_seq_one_letter_code
_entity_poly.pdbx_strand_id
1 'polypeptide(L)'
;MPTKERAGGEDLSCPSSQPASAGARVIGLVEHENGEPRVAYLNGELPVTPELLAQAAPLEATTVFRFGAACETSSCVHFGNGNCQLAKRILTGLEEVVDSLPPCVLRKSCRWYAQEGAAMCRRCPQIVTTSSGKDETIKAVADG
;
A
#
# COMPACT_ATOMS: atom_id res chain seq x y z
N MET A 1 -22.66 -20.39 12.77
CA MET A 1 -21.44 -19.88 12.13
C MET A 1 -20.47 -19.50 13.23
N PRO A 2 -19.36 -20.23 13.45
CA PRO A 2 -18.40 -19.80 14.45
C PRO A 2 -17.54 -18.68 13.87
N THR A 3 -17.57 -17.56 14.58
CA THR A 3 -16.83 -16.32 14.35
C THR A 3 -15.44 -16.43 14.98
N LYS A 4 -14.44 -15.95 14.22
CA LYS A 4 -13.15 -15.38 14.69
C LYS A 4 -12.17 -16.32 15.39
N GLU A 5 -11.18 -16.76 14.62
CA GLU A 5 -9.77 -16.78 15.04
C GLU A 5 -8.88 -16.49 13.83
N ARG A 6 -8.18 -15.35 13.84
CA ARG A 6 -6.95 -15.18 13.06
C ARG A 6 -5.84 -14.94 14.06
N ALA A 7 -5.01 -15.97 14.20
CA ALA A 7 -3.73 -15.90 14.88
C ALA A 7 -2.79 -14.90 14.18
N GLY A 8 -1.87 -14.32 14.96
CA GLY A 8 -0.58 -13.86 14.47
C GLY A 8 -0.44 -12.35 14.30
N GLY A 9 0.00 -11.68 15.37
CA GLY A 9 0.54 -10.32 15.29
C GLY A 9 1.91 -10.23 14.61
N GLU A 10 2.49 -11.33 14.12
CA GLU A 10 3.93 -11.43 13.89
C GLU A 10 4.40 -11.51 12.42
N ASP A 11 3.54 -11.68 11.41
CA ASP A 11 3.99 -11.73 9.99
C ASP A 11 3.05 -11.02 9.00
N LEU A 12 2.52 -9.84 9.37
CA LEU A 12 1.70 -9.06 8.43
C LEU A 12 2.56 -8.29 7.43
N SER A 13 2.09 -8.18 6.18
CA SER A 13 2.74 -7.41 5.12
C SER A 13 2.23 -5.96 5.11
N CYS A 14 3.13 -5.00 4.94
CA CYS A 14 2.79 -3.62 4.65
C CYS A 14 2.54 -3.45 3.14
N PRO A 15 1.38 -2.92 2.69
CA PRO A 15 1.08 -2.71 1.27
C PRO A 15 1.59 -1.36 0.72
N SER A 16 2.44 -0.69 1.50
CA SER A 16 2.99 0.65 1.24
C SER A 16 4.45 0.72 1.72
N SER A 17 5.18 -0.38 1.59
CA SER A 17 6.60 -0.44 1.94
C SER A 17 7.45 0.41 0.99
N GLN A 18 8.65 0.76 1.43
CA GLN A 18 9.62 1.42 0.56
C GLN A 18 10.35 0.37 -0.29
N PRO A 19 10.85 0.72 -1.49
CA PRO A 19 11.62 -0.21 -2.33
C PRO A 19 12.89 -0.74 -1.63
N ALA A 20 13.44 0.03 -0.69
CA ALA A 20 14.60 -0.36 0.10
C ALA A 20 14.28 -1.27 1.30
N SER A 21 13.00 -1.50 1.63
CA SER A 21 12.62 -2.39 2.73
C SER A 21 13.11 -3.82 2.46
N ALA A 22 13.57 -4.52 3.49
CA ALA A 22 14.03 -5.89 3.37
C ALA A 22 12.94 -6.80 2.79
N GLY A 23 13.25 -7.52 1.72
CA GLY A 23 12.30 -8.39 1.06
C GLY A 23 11.19 -7.66 0.28
N ALA A 24 11.37 -6.39 -0.07
CA ALA A 24 10.40 -5.64 -0.88
C ALA A 24 10.08 -6.37 -2.20
N ARG A 25 8.81 -6.26 -2.59
CA ARG A 25 8.22 -6.82 -3.82
C ARG A 25 7.37 -5.77 -4.50
N VAL A 26 7.34 -5.77 -5.83
CA VAL A 26 6.35 -5.01 -6.60
C VAL A 26 5.06 -5.82 -6.64
N ILE A 27 3.95 -5.16 -6.30
CA ILE A 27 2.60 -5.74 -6.24
C ILE A 27 1.62 -5.05 -7.21
N GLY A 28 2.07 -3.97 -7.86
CA GLY A 28 1.28 -3.21 -8.80
C GLY A 28 2.11 -2.15 -9.53
N LEU A 29 1.58 -1.68 -10.65
CA LEU A 29 2.09 -0.54 -11.39
C LEU A 29 1.17 0.65 -11.19
N VAL A 30 1.74 1.85 -11.17
CA VAL A 30 0.97 3.09 -11.18
C VAL A 30 0.76 3.49 -12.63
N GLU A 31 -0.51 3.54 -13.02
CA GLU A 31 -0.95 4.03 -14.31
C GLU A 31 -1.65 5.38 -14.10
N HIS A 32 -1.63 6.23 -15.12
CA HIS A 32 -2.35 7.50 -15.11
C HIS A 32 -3.54 7.37 -16.04
N GLU A 33 -4.73 7.18 -15.48
CA GLU A 33 -5.97 7.13 -16.22
C GLU A 33 -6.70 8.46 -16.04
N ASN A 34 -7.06 9.13 -17.14
CA ASN A 34 -7.75 10.43 -17.12
C ASN A 34 -7.04 11.52 -16.27
N GLY A 35 -5.72 11.42 -16.12
CA GLY A 35 -4.92 12.36 -15.34
C GLY A 35 -4.79 12.00 -13.85
N GLU A 36 -5.50 10.98 -13.36
CA GLU A 36 -5.42 10.52 -11.98
C GLU A 36 -4.58 9.25 -11.85
N PRO A 37 -3.69 9.16 -10.85
CA PRO A 37 -2.93 7.94 -10.63
C PRO A 37 -3.82 6.82 -10.08
N ARG A 38 -3.69 5.62 -10.67
CA ARG A 38 -4.36 4.40 -10.26
C ARG A 38 -3.39 3.23 -10.28
N VAL A 39 -3.49 2.36 -9.28
CA VAL A 39 -2.67 1.15 -9.19
C VAL A 39 -3.32 0.02 -9.97
N ALA A 40 -2.69 -0.39 -11.06
CA ALA A 40 -2.94 -1.66 -11.74
C ALA A 40 -2.23 -2.78 -10.97
N TYR A 41 -3.00 -3.71 -10.41
CA TYR A 41 -2.45 -4.79 -9.58
C TYR A 41 -1.87 -5.93 -10.44
N LEU A 42 -0.71 -6.43 -10.02
CA LEU A 42 -0.12 -7.62 -10.62
C LEU A 42 -0.85 -8.88 -10.12
N ASN A 43 -0.89 -9.91 -10.97
CA ASN A 43 -1.39 -11.24 -10.58
C ASN A 43 -0.39 -12.04 -9.71
N GLY A 44 0.74 -11.42 -9.36
CA GLY A 44 1.82 -12.02 -8.57
C GLY A 44 2.71 -10.93 -7.97
N GLU A 45 3.79 -11.36 -7.32
CA GLU A 45 4.78 -10.46 -6.71
C GLU A 45 6.09 -10.56 -7.48
N LEU A 46 6.69 -9.42 -7.82
CA LEU A 46 8.02 -9.38 -8.45
C LEU A 46 9.06 -8.95 -7.41
N PRO A 47 10.16 -9.70 -7.23
CA PRO A 47 11.28 -9.25 -6.41
C PRO A 47 11.78 -7.87 -6.87
N VAL A 48 12.02 -6.97 -5.90
CA VAL A 48 12.69 -5.71 -6.21
C VAL A 48 14.16 -5.99 -6.51
N THR A 49 14.59 -5.64 -7.73
CA THR A 49 15.99 -5.70 -8.15
C THR A 49 16.48 -4.32 -8.61
N PRO A 50 17.79 -4.05 -8.62
CA PRO A 50 18.33 -2.80 -9.16
C PRO A 50 17.89 -2.54 -10.61
N GLU A 51 17.84 -3.58 -11.44
CA GLU A 51 17.42 -3.48 -12.84
C GLU A 51 15.95 -3.07 -12.94
N LEU A 52 15.08 -3.63 -12.09
CA LEU A 52 13.67 -3.27 -12.06
C LEU A 52 13.47 -1.82 -11.59
N LEU A 53 14.18 -1.40 -10.55
CA LEU A 53 14.12 -0.01 -10.07
C LEU A 53 14.63 0.98 -11.13
N ALA A 54 15.66 0.61 -11.90
CA ALA A 54 16.16 1.43 -12.99
C ALA A 54 15.13 1.67 -14.10
N GLN A 55 14.13 0.79 -14.27
CA GLN A 55 13.04 1.00 -15.23
C GLN A 55 12.10 2.16 -14.84
N ALA A 56 12.10 2.58 -13.57
CA ALA A 56 11.32 3.75 -13.15
C ALA A 56 11.98 5.07 -13.56
N ALA A 57 13.27 5.07 -13.91
CA ALA A 57 13.99 6.29 -14.21
C ALA A 57 13.38 7.01 -15.44
N PRO A 58 13.31 8.36 -15.43
CA PRO A 58 13.87 9.27 -14.43
C PRO A 58 12.96 9.55 -13.22
N LEU A 59 11.82 8.85 -13.10
CA LEU A 59 10.87 9.04 -12.01
C LEU A 59 11.30 8.29 -10.74
N GLU A 60 10.69 8.65 -9.61
CA GLU A 60 10.84 7.87 -8.38
C GLU A 60 10.15 6.52 -8.54
N ALA A 61 10.79 5.45 -8.09
CA ALA A 61 10.21 4.11 -8.21
C ALA A 61 8.85 3.99 -7.52
N THR A 62 8.60 4.75 -6.45
CA THR A 62 7.33 4.77 -5.72
C THR A 62 6.20 5.49 -6.46
N THR A 63 6.51 6.30 -7.48
CA THR A 63 5.50 6.88 -8.38
C THR A 63 5.19 5.99 -9.58
N VAL A 64 5.96 4.92 -9.79
CA VAL A 64 5.81 3.98 -10.93
C VAL A 64 5.33 2.61 -10.45
N PHE A 65 5.77 2.17 -9.28
CA PHE A 65 5.49 0.86 -8.72
C PHE A 65 4.87 0.99 -7.34
N ARG A 66 3.95 0.07 -7.05
CA ARG A 66 3.50 -0.18 -5.69
C ARG A 66 4.30 -1.31 -5.08
N PHE A 67 4.78 -1.09 -3.88
CA PHE A 67 5.60 -2.06 -3.15
C PHE A 67 4.88 -2.65 -1.95
N GLY A 68 5.23 -3.90 -1.65
CA GLY A 68 4.90 -4.56 -0.40
C GLY A 68 6.13 -5.24 0.23
N ALA A 69 6.17 -5.29 1.56
CA ALA A 69 7.19 -6.03 2.31
C ALA A 69 6.62 -6.43 3.69
N ALA A 70 7.44 -7.02 4.56
CA ALA A 70 7.09 -7.23 5.96
C ALA A 70 6.72 -5.89 6.64
N CYS A 71 5.72 -5.92 7.52
CA CYS A 71 5.33 -4.74 8.29
C CYS A 71 6.33 -4.50 9.42
N GLU A 72 7.00 -3.36 9.39
CA GLU A 72 8.02 -2.98 10.37
C GLU A 72 7.46 -2.64 11.77
N THR A 73 6.12 -2.57 11.91
CA THR A 73 5.43 -2.27 13.17
C THR A 73 6.05 -1.09 13.91
N SER A 74 6.55 -1.25 15.13
CA SER A 74 7.14 -0.20 15.95
C SER A 74 8.33 0.52 15.33
N SER A 75 8.98 -0.04 14.30
CA SER A 75 10.06 0.64 13.55
C SER A 75 9.53 1.55 12.44
N CYS A 76 8.24 1.48 12.11
CA CYS A 76 7.59 2.36 11.14
C CYS A 76 7.04 3.62 11.81
N VAL A 77 7.31 4.79 11.23
CA VAL A 77 6.82 6.10 11.71
C VAL A 77 5.29 6.20 11.79
N HIS A 78 4.57 5.41 10.99
CA HIS A 78 3.12 5.40 10.97
C HIS A 78 2.50 4.40 11.96
N PHE A 79 3.30 3.63 12.69
CA PHE A 79 2.77 2.66 13.64
C PHE A 79 2.70 3.27 15.03
N GLY A 80 1.53 3.19 15.64
CA GLY A 80 1.27 3.74 16.97
C GLY A 80 0.08 3.04 17.60
N ASN A 81 -0.01 3.02 18.93
CA ASN A 81 -1.15 2.42 19.63
C ASN A 81 -1.47 0.98 19.16
N GLY A 82 -0.43 0.19 18.90
CA GLY A 82 -0.52 -1.20 18.43
C GLY A 82 -1.04 -1.40 17.00
N ASN A 83 -1.21 -0.34 16.21
CA ASN A 83 -1.87 -0.37 14.90
C ASN A 83 -1.22 0.58 13.88
N CYS A 84 -1.48 0.37 12.59
CA CYS A 84 -1.05 1.27 11.53
C CYS A 84 -1.96 2.51 11.50
N GLN A 85 -1.42 3.67 11.87
CA GLN A 85 -2.15 4.94 11.86
C GLN A 85 -2.34 5.47 10.43
N LEU A 86 -1.44 5.16 9.49
CA LEU A 86 -1.63 5.50 8.08
C LEU A 86 -2.89 4.85 7.49
N ALA A 87 -3.18 3.58 7.80
CA ALA A 87 -4.40 2.92 7.36
C ALA A 87 -5.66 3.65 7.85
N LYS A 88 -5.65 4.10 9.12
CA LYS A 88 -6.76 4.87 9.71
C LYS A 88 -6.95 6.20 9.00
N ARG A 89 -5.88 6.97 8.82
CA ARG A 89 -5.92 8.27 8.15
C ARG A 89 -6.46 8.16 6.72
N ILE A 90 -6.03 7.13 5.98
CA ILE A 90 -6.55 6.85 4.64
C ILE A 90 -8.04 6.51 4.69
N LEU A 91 -8.45 5.61 5.59
CA LEU A 91 -9.84 5.21 5.71
C LEU A 91 -10.76 6.40 6.00
N THR A 92 -10.32 7.32 6.85
CA THR A 92 -11.11 8.50 7.25
C THR A 92 -11.01 9.67 6.28
N GLY A 93 -9.89 9.80 5.57
CA GLY A 93 -9.56 11.00 4.79
C GLY A 93 -9.80 10.86 3.28
N LEU A 94 -9.93 9.64 2.76
CA LEU A 94 -10.12 9.39 1.33
C LEU A 94 -11.45 8.69 1.06
N GLU A 95 -12.00 8.97 -0.11
CA GLU A 95 -13.18 8.27 -0.64
C GLU A 95 -12.81 6.93 -1.27
N GLU A 96 -13.79 6.03 -1.37
CA GLU A 96 -13.64 4.81 -2.16
C GLU A 96 -13.55 5.15 -3.64
N VAL A 97 -12.59 4.53 -4.35
CA VAL A 97 -12.37 4.78 -5.79
C VAL A 97 -12.73 3.58 -6.66
N VAL A 98 -13.18 2.48 -6.04
CA VAL A 98 -13.63 1.27 -6.73
C VAL A 98 -14.79 0.63 -5.98
N ASP A 99 -15.77 0.10 -6.72
CA ASP A 99 -16.93 -0.59 -6.14
C ASP A 99 -16.62 -2.02 -5.70
N SER A 100 -15.59 -2.63 -6.28
CA SER A 100 -15.18 -4.01 -6.00
C SER A 100 -13.74 -4.08 -5.47
N LEU A 101 -13.43 -5.16 -4.75
CA LEU A 101 -12.12 -5.33 -4.16
C LEU A 101 -11.07 -5.62 -5.26
N PRO A 102 -9.94 -4.88 -5.30
CA PRO A 102 -8.92 -5.09 -6.34
C PRO A 102 -8.30 -6.50 -6.23
N PRO A 103 -7.68 -7.09 -7.27
CA PRO A 103 -7.07 -8.41 -7.19
C PRO A 103 -5.71 -8.43 -6.44
N CYS A 104 -5.61 -7.70 -5.32
CA CYS A 104 -4.39 -7.55 -4.52
C CYS A 104 -3.93 -8.87 -3.89
N VAL A 105 -2.73 -9.31 -4.29
CA VAL A 105 -2.04 -10.53 -3.82
C VAL A 105 -1.77 -10.53 -2.32
N LEU A 106 -1.53 -9.36 -1.71
CA LEU A 106 -1.25 -9.24 -0.28
C LEU A 106 -2.49 -9.40 0.61
N ARG A 107 -3.72 -9.38 0.08
CA ARG A 107 -4.94 -9.20 0.89
C ARG A 107 -5.02 -10.13 2.11
N LYS A 108 -4.60 -11.39 1.98
CA LYS A 108 -4.68 -12.39 3.05
C LYS A 108 -3.72 -12.08 4.22
N SER A 109 -2.58 -11.46 3.95
CA SER A 109 -1.52 -11.10 4.92
C SER A 109 -1.38 -9.58 5.14
N CYS A 110 -2.21 -8.76 4.49
CA CYS A 110 -2.06 -7.31 4.49
C CYS A 110 -2.46 -6.70 5.83
N ARG A 111 -1.55 -5.89 6.41
CA ARG A 111 -1.79 -5.13 7.65
C ARG A 111 -3.04 -4.24 7.57
N TRP A 112 -3.19 -3.50 6.47
CA TRP A 112 -4.31 -2.59 6.28
C TRP A 112 -5.65 -3.32 6.21
N TYR A 113 -5.69 -4.45 5.50
CA TYR A 113 -6.90 -5.28 5.43
C TYR A 113 -7.21 -5.98 6.75
N ALA A 114 -6.19 -6.49 7.45
CA ALA A 114 -6.36 -7.12 8.76
C ALA A 114 -6.94 -6.14 9.80
N GLN A 115 -6.57 -4.86 9.70
CA GLN A 115 -7.00 -3.81 10.62
C GLN A 115 -8.36 -3.20 10.25
N GLU A 116 -8.54 -2.80 8.99
CA GLU A 116 -9.66 -1.96 8.54
C GLU A 116 -10.59 -2.65 7.52
N GLY A 117 -10.26 -3.89 7.13
CA GLY A 117 -11.10 -4.72 6.27
C GLY A 117 -11.27 -4.22 4.84
N ALA A 118 -12.41 -4.57 4.24
CA ALA A 118 -12.73 -4.34 2.84
C ALA A 118 -12.80 -2.85 2.46
N ALA A 119 -13.27 -1.99 3.36
CA ALA A 119 -13.40 -0.55 3.12
C ALA A 119 -12.04 0.11 2.84
N MET A 120 -10.98 -0.35 3.49
CA MET A 120 -9.62 0.11 3.23
C MET A 120 -9.11 -0.35 1.85
N CYS A 121 -9.44 -1.59 1.46
CA CYS A 121 -9.07 -2.10 0.13
C CYS A 121 -9.67 -1.32 -1.03
N ARG A 122 -10.86 -0.71 -0.86
CA ARG A 122 -11.49 0.12 -1.91
C ARG A 122 -10.84 1.48 -2.10
N ARG A 123 -10.00 1.91 -1.16
CA ARG A 123 -9.18 3.11 -1.27
C ARG A 123 -7.81 2.82 -1.87
N CYS A 124 -7.29 1.60 -1.68
CA CYS A 124 -5.95 1.23 -2.11
C CYS A 124 -5.61 1.65 -3.56
N PRO A 125 -6.46 1.50 -4.58
CA PRO A 125 -6.09 1.82 -5.95
C PRO A 125 -5.60 3.26 -6.19
N GLN A 126 -6.00 4.24 -5.38
CA GLN A 126 -5.52 5.63 -5.53
C GLN A 126 -4.23 5.92 -4.75
N ILE A 127 -3.78 5.00 -3.88
CA ILE A 127 -2.62 5.24 -3.01
C ILE A 127 -1.33 5.10 -3.82
N VAL A 128 -0.73 6.23 -4.13
CA VAL A 128 0.59 6.35 -4.74
C VAL A 128 1.51 7.15 -3.83
N THR A 129 2.70 6.61 -3.59
CA THR A 129 3.65 7.21 -2.65
C THR A 129 4.62 8.09 -3.43
N THR A 130 4.58 9.40 -3.19
CA THR A 130 5.46 10.37 -3.85
C THR A 130 6.20 11.19 -2.81
N SER A 131 7.50 11.49 -3.00
CA SER A 131 8.19 12.48 -2.16
C SER A 131 7.76 13.92 -2.49
N SER A 132 7.26 14.14 -3.71
CA SER A 132 6.87 15.44 -4.25
C SER A 132 5.45 15.36 -4.82
N GLY A 133 4.45 15.47 -3.94
CA GLY A 133 3.03 15.28 -4.26
C GLY A 133 2.50 16.19 -5.37
N LYS A 134 1.77 15.60 -6.32
CA LYS A 134 0.84 16.33 -7.19
C LYS A 134 -0.62 16.18 -6.75
N ASP A 135 -0.89 15.30 -5.78
CA ASP A 135 -2.17 15.15 -5.11
C ASP A 135 -2.03 15.61 -3.65
N GLU A 136 -2.48 16.84 -3.39
CA GLU A 136 -2.36 17.49 -2.08
C GLU A 136 -3.17 16.76 -1.00
N THR A 137 -4.27 16.09 -1.36
CA THR A 137 -5.11 15.37 -0.42
C THR A 137 -4.43 14.07 0.03
N ILE A 138 -3.92 13.27 -0.91
CA ILE A 138 -3.19 12.04 -0.58
C ILE A 138 -1.93 12.38 0.23
N LYS A 139 -1.21 13.45 -0.15
CA LYS A 139 -0.04 13.93 0.58
C LYS A 139 -0.38 14.34 2.02
N ALA A 140 -1.43 15.14 2.22
CA ALA A 140 -1.86 15.56 3.56
C ALA A 140 -2.24 14.37 4.45
N VAL A 141 -2.88 13.34 3.89
CA VAL A 141 -3.22 12.09 4.61
C VAL A 141 -1.96 11.27 4.96
N ALA A 142 -0.93 11.30 4.12
CA ALA A 142 0.33 10.61 4.37
C ALA A 142 1.17 11.28 5.47
N ASP A 143 1.22 12.62 5.47
CA ASP A 143 2.15 13.43 6.27
C ASP A 143 1.68 13.74 7.71
N GLY A 144 0.37 13.73 8.01
CA GLY A 144 -0.18 14.16 9.31
C GLY A 144 -0.23 13.13 10.43
#